data_AF-A0A940BC73-F1
#
_entry.id   AF-A0A940BC73-F1
#
_cell.length_a   1.000
_cell.length_b   1.000
_cell.length_c   1.000
_cell.angle_alpha   90.00
_cell.angle_beta   90.00
_cell.angle_gamma   90.00
#
_symmetry.space_group_name_H-M   'P 1'
#
loop_
_entity.id
_entity.type
_entity.pdbx_description
1 polymer ?
#
loop_
_entity_poly.entity_id
_entity_poly.type
_entity_poly.pdbx_seq_one_letter_code
_entity_poly.pdbx_strand_id
1 'polypeptide(L)' 'KLHWIMENIHEQCVKFGTQPDGTIDYVKGANIAGFMKVAQAMLEQGVI' A
#
# COMPACT_ATOMS: atom_id res chain seq x y z
N LYS A 1 12.13 0.09 -15.94
CA LYS A 1 12.26 0.51 -14.51
C LYS A 1 11.01 1.23 -14.00
N LEU A 2 10.57 2.33 -14.62
CA LEU A 2 9.33 3.02 -14.22
C LEU A 2 8.09 2.12 -14.29
N HIS A 3 7.95 1.33 -15.36
CA HIS A 3 6.83 0.41 -15.53
C HIS A 3 6.66 -0.55 -14.34
N TRP A 4 7.75 -1.20 -13.93
CA TRP A 4 7.78 -2.08 -12.75
C TRP A 4 7.41 -1.34 -11.45
N ILE A 5 7.86 -0.10 -11.27
CA ILE A 5 7.49 0.71 -10.09
C ILE A 5 5.98 0.96 -10.06
N MET A 6 5.38 1.31 -11.21
CA MET A 6 3.94 1.56 -11.31
C MET A 6 3.13 0.28 -11.11
N GLU A 7 3.62 -0.86 -11.61
CA GLU A 7 3.02 -2.17 -11.37
C GLU A 7 3.00 -2.52 -9.88
N ASN A 8 4.11 -2.33 -9.18
CA ASN A 8 4.17 -2.52 -7.72
C ASN A 8 3.20 -1.59 -6.99
N ILE A 9 3.11 -0.31 -7.37
CA ILE A 9 2.16 0.63 -6.76
C ILE A 9 0.71 0.15 -6.98
N HIS A 10 0.39 -0.29 -8.20
CA HIS A 10 -0.93 -0.82 -8.53
C HIS A 10 -1.28 -2.05 -7.68
N GLU A 11 -0.37 -3.03 -7.56
CA GLU A 11 -0.58 -4.22 -6.73
C GLU A 11 -0.89 -3.88 -5.27
N GLN A 12 -0.21 -2.89 -4.70
CA GLN A 12 -0.50 -2.43 -3.33
C GLN A 12 -1.88 -1.79 -3.24
N CYS A 13 -2.25 -0.94 -4.20
CA CYS A 13 -3.58 -0.32 -4.23
C CYS A 13 -4.70 -1.36 -4.38
N VAL A 14 -4.51 -2.39 -5.19
CA VAL A 14 -5.46 -3.52 -5.30
C VAL A 14 -5.55 -4.24 -3.94
N LYS A 15 -4.42 -4.67 -3.39
CA LYS A 15 -4.39 -5.44 -2.14
C LYS A 15 -5.09 -4.76 -0.96
N PHE A 16 -4.93 -3.44 -0.82
CA PHE A 16 -5.46 -2.68 0.31
C PHE A 16 -6.70 -1.83 -0.01
N GLY A 17 -7.01 -1.65 -1.29
CA GLY A 17 -8.12 -0.82 -1.78
C GLY A 17 -9.30 -1.61 -2.35
N THR A 18 -9.17 -2.93 -2.54
CA THR A 18 -10.30 -3.77 -2.98
C THR A 18 -11.43 -3.74 -1.95
N GLN A 19 -12.62 -3.39 -2.44
CA GLN A 19 -13.85 -3.32 -1.68
C GLN A 19 -14.66 -4.62 -1.80
N PRO A 20 -15.66 -4.86 -0.92
CA PRO A 20 -16.48 -6.07 -0.96
C PRO A 20 -17.27 -6.27 -2.26
N ASP A 21 -17.54 -5.18 -2.99
CA ASP A 21 -18.22 -5.19 -4.29
C ASP A 21 -17.29 -5.47 -5.48
N GLY A 22 -15.98 -5.66 -5.22
CA GLY A 22 -14.96 -5.91 -6.24
C GLY A 22 -14.38 -4.64 -6.86
N THR A 23 -14.83 -3.45 -6.48
CA THR A 23 -14.22 -2.18 -6.92
C THR A 23 -12.92 -1.90 -6.18
N ILE A 24 -12.06 -1.07 -6.75
CA ILE A 24 -10.75 -0.72 -6.16
C ILE A 24 -10.72 0.78 -5.86
N ASP A 25 -10.60 1.13 -4.58
CA ASP A 25 -10.30 2.50 -4.15
C ASP A 25 -8.79 2.70 -4.05
N TYR A 26 -8.22 3.32 -5.08
CA TYR A 26 -6.77 3.58 -5.16
C TYR A 26 -6.28 4.60 -4.13
N VAL A 27 -7.11 5.56 -3.72
CA VAL A 27 -6.70 6.58 -2.75
C VAL A 27 -6.58 5.92 -1.38
N LYS A 28 -7.60 5.15 -0.99
CA LYS A 28 -7.58 4.37 0.24
C LYS A 28 -6.45 3.33 0.23
N GLY A 29 -6.31 2.58 -0.87
CA GLY A 29 -5.27 1.57 -1.03
C GLY A 29 -3.86 2.15 -0.91
N ALA A 30 -3.58 3.28 -1.60
CA ALA A 30 -2.28 3.96 -1.53
C ALA A 30 -1.95 4.45 -0.11
N ASN A 31 -2.93 5.05 0.57
CA ASN A 31 -2.74 5.56 1.93
C ASN A 31 -2.46 4.45 2.94
N ILE A 32 -3.21 3.34 2.87
CA ILE A 32 -2.99 2.17 3.74
C ILE A 32 -1.64 1.54 3.45
N ALA A 33 -1.30 1.33 2.17
CA ALA A 33 -0.01 0.75 1.79
C ALA A 33 1.18 1.61 2.26
N GLY A 34 1.10 2.92 2.07
CA GLY A 34 2.11 3.87 2.52
C GLY A 34 2.26 3.87 4.04
N PHE A 35 1.14 3.91 4.78
CA PHE A 35 1.15 3.84 6.23
C PHE A 35 1.74 2.53 6.76
N MET A 36 1.32 1.38 6.22
CA MET A 36 1.82 0.06 6.63
C MET A 36 3.34 -0.06 6.45
N LYS A 37 3.89 0.48 5.36
CA LYS A 37 5.33 0.47 5.11
C LYS A 37 6.10 1.25 6.18
N VAL A 38 5.61 2.43 6.55
CA VAL A 38 6.24 3.27 7.58
C VAL A 38 6.04 2.64 8.97
N ALA A 39 4.83 2.20 9.29
CA ALA A 39 4.52 1.57 10.57
C ALA A 39 5.36 0.30 10.80
N GLN A 40 5.54 -0.54 9.78
CA GLN A 40 6.41 -1.71 9.85
C GLN A 40 7.87 -1.32 10.13
N ALA A 41 8.39 -0.31 9.42
CA ALA A 41 9.74 0.19 9.67
C ALA A 41 9.90 0.77 11.09
N MET A 42 8.89 1.46 11.61
CA MET A 42 8.89 1.97 12.98
C MET A 42 8.84 0.83 14.02
N LEU A 43 8.06 -0.22 13.78
CA LEU A 43 8.03 -1.41 14.64
C LEU A 43 9.39 -2.14 14.63
N GLU A 44 10.02 -2.28 13.47
CA GLU A 44 11.33 -2.92 13.32
C GLU A 44 12.46 -2.12 13.97
N GLN A 45 12.40 -0.79 13.91
CA GLN A 45 13.34 0.08 14.62
C GLN A 45 13.13 0.07 16.14
N GLY A 46 11.96 -0.38 16.62
CA GLY A 46 11.61 -0.37 18.03
C GLY A 46 11.27 1.03 18.55
N VAL A 47 11.12 1.16 19.87
CA VAL A 47 11.04 2.48 20.51
C VAL A 47 12.46 3.05 20.57
N ILE A 48 12.71 4.09 19.78
CA ILE A 48 13.91 4.93 19.89
C ILE A 48 13.85 5.72 21.20
#